data_AF-A0A2T2PRC6-F1
#
_entry.id   AF-A0A2T2PRC6-F1
#
_cell.length_a   1.000
_cell.length_b   1.000
_cell.length_c   1.000
_cell.angle_alpha   90.00
_cell.angle_beta   90.00
_cell.angle_gamma   90.00
#
_symmetry.space_group_name_H-M   'P 1'
#
loop_
_entity.id
_entity.type
_entity.pdbx_description
1 polymer ?
#
loop_
_entity_poly.entity_id
_entity_poly.type
_entity_poly.pdbx_seq_one_letter_code
_entity_poly.pdbx_strand_id
1 'polypeptide(L)'
;MLKDGTYAAWYETPLDQGTGIVHVADGQIWGRDSLMTYHGSCRVDGDRFTATVTTKRHTDGRVTVFGVDDDLTLDIEGNCPGKIATYTATTRQVPGMILKGTLILTEQQPPAPGRTEQFPAFNPDKLPKLPKRSR
;
A
#
# COMPACT_ATOMS: atom_id res chain seq x y z
N MET A 1 8.37 -15.88 9.81
CA MET A 1 7.17 -15.20 10.35
C MET A 1 7.05 -13.77 9.82
N LEU A 2 5.83 -13.28 9.61
CA LEU A 2 5.55 -11.87 9.28
C LEU A 2 5.92 -11.00 10.48
N LYS A 3 6.68 -9.92 10.26
CA LYS A 3 7.22 -9.07 11.33
C LYS A 3 6.51 -7.73 11.35
N ASP A 4 6.61 -7.05 12.48
CA ASP A 4 6.25 -5.64 12.53
C ASP A 4 7.19 -4.83 11.65
N GLY A 5 6.63 -3.92 10.85
CA GLY A 5 7.40 -3.16 9.87
C GLY A 5 6.56 -2.57 8.76
N THR A 6 7.28 -1.93 7.82
CA THR A 6 6.71 -1.38 6.60
C THR A 6 7.08 -2.27 5.43
N TYR A 7 6.13 -2.53 4.56
CA TYR A 7 6.21 -3.45 3.45
C TYR A 7 5.84 -2.73 2.17
N ALA A 8 6.64 -2.93 1.12
CA ALA A 8 6.17 -2.70 -0.24
C ALA A 8 5.26 -3.88 -0.62
N ALA A 9 4.09 -3.57 -1.17
CA ALA A 9 3.13 -4.56 -1.62
C ALA A 9 3.03 -4.53 -3.15
N TRP A 10 3.03 -5.71 -3.75
CA TRP A 10 2.61 -5.92 -5.13
C TRP A 10 1.50 -6.96 -5.14
N TYR A 11 0.46 -6.76 -5.94
CA TYR A 11 -0.68 -7.64 -6.00
C TYR A 11 -1.33 -7.65 -7.37
N GLU A 12 -1.97 -8.76 -7.70
CA GLU A 12 -2.65 -8.98 -8.97
C GLU A 12 -3.96 -9.75 -8.79
N THR A 13 -4.91 -9.47 -9.67
CA THR A 13 -6.06 -10.31 -9.98
C THR A 13 -5.99 -10.65 -11.48
N PRO A 14 -6.89 -11.50 -12.02
CA PRO A 14 -6.98 -11.69 -13.46
C PRO A 14 -7.35 -10.43 -14.26
N LEU A 15 -7.85 -9.36 -13.59
CA LEU A 15 -8.31 -8.14 -14.23
C LEU A 15 -7.23 -7.05 -14.29
N ASP A 16 -6.46 -6.89 -13.21
CA ASP A 16 -5.47 -5.82 -13.08
C ASP A 16 -4.43 -6.14 -11.99
N GLN A 17 -3.40 -5.32 -11.90
CA GLN A 17 -2.36 -5.37 -10.87
C GLN A 17 -2.12 -4.00 -10.24
N GLY A 18 -1.55 -4.00 -9.04
CA GLY A 18 -1.29 -2.79 -8.29
C GLY A 18 -0.09 -2.90 -7.37
N THR A 19 0.28 -1.75 -6.82
CA THR A 19 1.31 -1.64 -5.78
C THR A 19 0.80 -0.74 -4.68
N GLY A 20 1.26 -1.01 -3.46
CA GLY A 20 0.89 -0.24 -2.29
C GLY A 20 1.94 -0.32 -1.19
N ILE A 21 1.67 0.37 -0.10
CA ILE A 21 2.45 0.30 1.13
C ILE A 21 1.58 -0.30 2.22
N VAL A 22 2.13 -1.26 2.95
CA VAL A 22 1.47 -1.94 4.06
C VAL A 22 2.35 -1.80 5.30
N HIS A 23 1.72 -1.54 6.44
CA HIS A 23 2.32 -1.52 7.75
C HIS A 23 1.71 -2.63 8.59
N VAL A 24 2.55 -3.31 9.35
CA VAL A 24 2.15 -4.32 10.34
C VAL A 24 2.75 -3.89 11.66
N ALA A 25 1.93 -3.78 12.70
CA ALA A 25 2.39 -3.62 14.08
C ALA A 25 1.31 -4.05 15.06
N ASP A 26 1.71 -4.65 16.18
CA ASP A 26 0.82 -4.94 17.31
C ASP A 26 -0.47 -5.70 16.92
N GLY A 27 -0.34 -6.66 15.98
CA GLY A 27 -1.48 -7.44 15.47
C GLY A 27 -2.45 -6.66 14.57
N GLN A 28 -2.07 -5.47 14.13
CA GLN A 28 -2.81 -4.67 13.16
C GLN A 28 -2.09 -4.61 11.82
N ILE A 29 -2.87 -4.41 10.78
CA ILE A 29 -2.39 -4.23 9.41
C ILE A 29 -3.12 -3.06 8.77
N TRP A 30 -2.38 -2.12 8.20
CA TRP A 30 -2.97 -0.97 7.52
C TRP A 30 -2.07 -0.49 6.40
N GLY A 31 -2.59 0.35 5.50
CA GLY A 31 -1.80 0.78 4.37
C GLY A 31 -2.59 1.62 3.39
N ARG A 32 -2.00 1.81 2.21
CA ARG A 32 -2.67 2.47 1.09
C ARG A 32 -2.00 2.15 -0.25
N ASP A 33 -2.75 2.39 -1.31
CA ASP A 33 -2.25 2.60 -2.66
C ASP A 33 -2.73 3.96 -3.20
N SER A 34 -2.63 4.13 -4.52
CA SER A 34 -3.09 5.32 -5.24
C SER A 34 -4.61 5.52 -5.24
N LEU A 35 -5.40 4.51 -4.87
CA LEU A 35 -6.86 4.51 -4.97
C LEU A 35 -7.58 4.46 -3.62
N MET A 36 -7.02 3.69 -2.67
CA MET A 36 -7.69 3.31 -1.44
C MET A 36 -6.71 3.18 -0.26
N THR A 37 -7.27 3.29 0.94
CA THR A 37 -6.61 2.91 2.20
C THR A 37 -7.07 1.54 2.64
N TYR A 38 -6.26 0.84 3.43
CA TYR A 38 -6.58 -0.45 4.02
C TYR A 38 -6.38 -0.40 5.53
N HIS A 39 -7.22 -1.11 6.27
CA HIS A 39 -7.11 -1.24 7.72
C HIS A 39 -7.71 -2.57 8.19
N GLY A 40 -7.11 -3.21 9.18
CA GLY A 40 -7.53 -4.52 9.63
C GLY A 40 -6.71 -5.10 10.77
N SER A 41 -7.03 -6.34 11.12
CA SER A 41 -6.29 -7.14 12.10
C SER A 41 -5.48 -8.22 11.41
N CYS A 42 -4.31 -8.53 11.94
CA CYS A 42 -3.43 -9.60 11.48
C CYS A 42 -3.08 -10.53 12.65
N ARG A 43 -3.10 -11.84 12.38
CA ARG A 43 -2.63 -12.89 13.30
C ARG A 43 -1.50 -13.64 12.63
N VAL A 44 -0.40 -13.83 13.37
CA VAL A 44 0.79 -14.55 12.90
C VAL A 44 0.96 -15.81 13.72
N ASP A 45 1.15 -16.93 13.05
CA ASP A 45 1.35 -18.27 13.61
C ASP A 45 2.52 -18.95 12.89
N GLY A 46 3.70 -18.85 13.49
CA GLY A 46 4.95 -19.26 12.84
C GLY A 46 5.16 -18.52 11.52
N ASP A 47 5.33 -19.27 10.43
CA ASP A 47 5.47 -18.67 9.10
C ASP A 47 4.13 -18.36 8.41
N ARG A 48 3.01 -18.81 8.96
CA ARG A 48 1.68 -18.49 8.43
C ARG A 48 1.15 -17.21 9.05
N PHE A 49 0.37 -16.46 8.29
CA PHE A 49 -0.42 -15.35 8.83
C PHE A 49 -1.81 -15.32 8.20
N THR A 50 -2.77 -14.80 8.96
CA THR A 50 -4.11 -14.49 8.47
C THR A 50 -4.44 -13.03 8.78
N ALA A 51 -5.27 -12.41 7.96
CA ALA A 51 -5.75 -11.06 8.21
C ALA A 51 -7.16 -10.85 7.66
N THR A 52 -7.88 -9.93 8.28
CA THR A 52 -9.14 -9.40 7.75
C THR A 52 -8.93 -7.91 7.57
N VAL A 53 -9.06 -7.43 6.32
CA VAL A 53 -8.74 -6.06 5.93
C VAL A 53 -9.93 -5.42 5.27
N THR A 54 -10.37 -4.28 5.77
CA THR A 54 -11.34 -3.42 5.09
C THR A 54 -10.61 -2.36 4.28
N THR A 55 -11.08 -2.11 3.06
CA THR A 55 -10.58 -1.03 2.20
C THR A 55 -11.54 0.15 2.25
N LYS A 56 -10.99 1.35 2.06
CA LYS A 56 -11.77 2.57 1.91
C LYS A 56 -11.22 3.40 0.76
N ARG A 57 -12.06 3.72 -0.22
CA ARG A 57 -11.70 4.58 -1.35
C ARG A 57 -11.42 6.01 -0.89
N HIS A 58 -10.37 6.61 -1.45
CA HIS A 58 -10.05 8.04 -1.27
C HIS A 58 -9.88 8.80 -2.59
N THR A 59 -9.77 8.07 -3.72
CA THR A 59 -9.64 8.66 -5.06
C THR A 59 -10.67 8.06 -6.01
N ASP A 60 -11.32 8.92 -6.80
CA ASP A 60 -12.31 8.54 -7.80
C ASP A 60 -11.69 8.33 -9.19
N GLY A 61 -12.47 7.77 -10.13
CA GLY A 61 -12.10 7.72 -11.55
C GLY A 61 -11.30 6.50 -12.00
N ARG A 62 -11.05 5.53 -11.11
CA ARG A 62 -10.52 4.20 -11.43
C ARG A 62 -11.28 3.11 -10.67
N VAL A 63 -11.57 2.01 -11.37
CA VAL A 63 -12.08 0.79 -10.73
C VAL A 63 -10.98 0.14 -9.89
N THR A 64 -11.38 -0.62 -8.87
CA THR A 64 -10.44 -1.41 -8.08
C THR A 64 -9.84 -2.56 -8.90
N VAL A 65 -8.77 -3.18 -8.41
CA VAL A 65 -8.24 -4.42 -9.02
C VAL A 65 -9.24 -5.58 -9.00
N PHE A 66 -10.33 -5.46 -8.24
CA PHE A 66 -11.45 -6.41 -8.24
C PHE A 66 -12.54 -6.08 -9.28
N GLY A 67 -12.39 -4.99 -10.04
CA GLY A 67 -13.34 -4.55 -11.07
C GLY A 67 -14.61 -3.88 -10.52
N VAL A 68 -14.66 -3.58 -9.22
CA VAL A 68 -15.77 -2.87 -8.57
C VAL A 68 -15.34 -1.49 -8.09
N ASP A 69 -16.29 -0.61 -7.80
CA ASP A 69 -16.00 0.73 -7.26
C ASP A 69 -16.12 0.84 -5.73
N ASP A 70 -16.75 -0.14 -5.10
CA ASP A 70 -17.07 -0.15 -3.68
C ASP A 70 -15.90 -0.50 -2.76
N ASP A 71 -16.07 -0.16 -1.48
CA ASP A 71 -15.21 -0.61 -0.38
C ASP A 71 -15.32 -2.13 -0.18
N LEU A 72 -14.18 -2.78 0.09
CA LEU A 72 -14.05 -4.24 0.14
C LEU A 72 -13.64 -4.71 1.53
N THR A 73 -14.09 -5.91 1.89
CA THR A 73 -13.56 -6.67 3.03
C THR A 73 -12.83 -7.88 2.46
N LEU A 74 -11.54 -7.96 2.74
CA LEU A 74 -10.64 -8.98 2.27
C LEU A 74 -10.30 -9.94 3.40
N ASP A 75 -10.52 -11.23 3.17
CA ASP A 75 -9.99 -12.32 4.01
C ASP A 75 -8.68 -12.80 3.37
N ILE A 76 -7.60 -12.71 4.15
CA ILE A 76 -6.22 -12.90 3.69
C ILE A 76 -5.60 -14.09 4.41
N GLU A 77 -4.93 -14.95 3.64
CA GLU A 77 -4.09 -16.03 4.14
C GLU A 77 -2.74 -15.99 3.43
N GLY A 78 -1.65 -16.12 4.17
CA GLY A 78 -0.32 -16.05 3.60
C GLY A 78 0.76 -16.77 4.39
N ASN A 79 1.94 -16.80 3.79
CA ASN A 79 3.15 -17.36 4.37
C ASN A 79 4.30 -16.35 4.25
N CYS A 80 5.14 -16.28 5.27
CA CYS A 80 6.29 -15.39 5.34
C CYS A 80 7.49 -16.14 5.94
N PRO A 81 8.30 -16.82 5.11
CA PRO A 81 9.48 -17.54 5.58
C PRO A 81 10.68 -16.62 5.88
N GLY A 82 10.57 -15.31 5.61
CA GLY A 82 11.67 -14.36 5.78
C GLY A 82 11.28 -12.91 5.55
N LYS A 83 12.03 -12.19 4.69
CA LYS A 83 11.74 -10.79 4.34
C LYS A 83 10.64 -10.62 3.30
N ILE A 84 10.33 -11.68 2.57
CA ILE A 84 9.31 -11.71 1.52
C ILE A 84 8.17 -12.60 2.00
N ALA A 85 6.95 -12.08 2.01
CA ALA A 85 5.74 -12.83 2.28
C ALA A 85 4.92 -12.96 0.99
N THR A 86 4.22 -14.07 0.83
CA THR A 86 3.21 -14.26 -0.22
C THR A 86 1.86 -14.52 0.42
N TYR A 87 0.79 -14.06 -0.23
CA TYR A 87 -0.56 -14.24 0.28
C TYR A 87 -1.57 -14.34 -0.85
N THR A 88 -2.72 -14.90 -0.50
CA THR A 88 -3.95 -14.79 -1.27
C THR A 88 -5.00 -14.06 -0.46
N ALA A 89 -5.83 -13.28 -1.16
CA ALA A 89 -6.96 -12.59 -0.57
C ALA A 89 -8.24 -12.92 -1.35
N THR A 90 -9.34 -13.05 -0.63
CA THR A 90 -10.68 -13.27 -1.19
C THR A 90 -11.66 -12.28 -0.58
N THR A 91 -12.78 -12.05 -1.25
CA THR A 91 -13.83 -11.15 -0.78
C THR A 91 -15.20 -11.71 -1.14
N ARG A 92 -16.19 -11.50 -0.28
CA ARG A 92 -17.58 -11.94 -0.53
C ARG A 92 -18.28 -11.06 -1.55
N GLN A 93 -17.81 -9.82 -1.70
CA GLN A 93 -18.35 -8.84 -2.63
C GLN A 93 -18.12 -9.24 -4.10
N VAL A 94 -17.05 -10.00 -4.38
CA VAL A 94 -16.71 -10.48 -5.72
C VAL A 94 -16.36 -11.97 -5.66
N PRO A 95 -17.37 -12.85 -5.54
CA PRO A 95 -17.17 -14.29 -5.35
C PRO A 95 -16.35 -14.92 -6.48
N GLY A 96 -15.45 -15.82 -6.11
CA GLY A 96 -14.59 -16.55 -7.06
C GLY A 96 -13.35 -15.79 -7.51
N MET A 97 -13.22 -14.51 -7.16
CA MET A 97 -12.01 -13.74 -7.44
C MET A 97 -10.97 -13.95 -6.36
N ILE A 98 -9.75 -14.28 -6.79
CA ILE A 98 -8.59 -14.43 -5.91
C ILE A 98 -7.59 -13.36 -6.29
N LEU A 99 -7.21 -12.55 -5.31
CA LEU A 99 -6.06 -11.66 -5.40
C LEU A 99 -4.83 -12.40 -4.88
N LYS A 100 -3.73 -12.35 -5.63
CA LYS A 100 -2.43 -12.84 -5.18
C LYS A 100 -1.57 -11.64 -4.85
N GLY A 101 -0.77 -11.73 -3.79
CA GLY A 101 0.11 -10.64 -3.43
C GLY A 101 1.44 -11.09 -2.83
N THR A 102 2.38 -10.17 -2.91
CA THR A 102 3.72 -10.26 -2.33
C THR A 102 3.94 -9.05 -1.44
N LEU A 103 4.42 -9.26 -0.22
CA LEU A 103 4.90 -8.21 0.69
C LEU A 103 6.41 -8.33 0.82
N ILE A 104 7.11 -7.20 0.66
CA ILE A 104 8.57 -7.12 0.76
C ILE A 104 8.90 -6.17 1.91
N LEU A 105 9.50 -6.71 2.98
CA LEU A 105 9.88 -5.92 4.14
C LEU A 105 10.89 -4.85 3.73
N THR A 106 10.53 -3.59 3.97
CA THR A 106 11.39 -2.45 3.72
C THR A 106 12.38 -2.32 4.85
N GLU A 107 13.67 -2.25 4.52
CA GLU A 107 14.68 -1.95 5.52
C GLU A 107 14.50 -0.51 6.00
N GLN A 108 14.55 -0.28 7.31
CA GLN A 108 14.57 1.08 7.84
C GLN A 108 15.84 1.75 7.34
N GLN A 109 15.69 2.69 6.41
CA GLN A 109 16.79 3.56 6.02
C GLN A 109 17.20 4.35 7.27
N PRO A 110 18.47 4.32 7.69
CA PRO A 110 18.92 5.17 8.77
C PRO A 110 18.53 6.62 8.43
N PRO A 111 18.13 7.42 9.44
CA PRO A 111 17.80 8.82 9.20
C PRO A 111 18.93 9.45 8.41
N ALA A 112 18.59 10.09 7.29
CA ALA A 112 19.58 10.78 6.49
C ALA A 112 20.38 11.70 7.42
N PRO A 113 21.73 11.73 7.31
CA PRO A 113 22.52 12.65 8.11
C PRO A 113 21.92 14.04 7.97
N GLY A 114 21.74 14.72 9.12
CA GLY A 114 21.07 16.01 9.19
C GLY A 114 21.57 16.91 8.07
N ARG A 115 20.65 17.37 7.22
CA ARG A 115 20.98 18.10 6.00
C ARG A 115 21.69 19.41 6.37
N THR A 116 23.02 19.44 6.27
CA THR A 116 23.84 20.64 6.51
C THR A 116 23.81 21.64 5.36
N GLU A 117 23.02 21.36 4.31
CA GLU A 117 22.87 22.26 3.18
C GLU A 117 22.01 23.46 3.60
N GLN A 118 22.64 24.63 3.73
CA GLN A 118 21.94 25.90 3.77
C GLN A 118 21.24 26.08 2.42
N PHE A 119 19.93 25.84 2.38
CA PHE A 119 19.14 26.25 1.22
C PHE A 119 19.22 27.77 1.12
N PRO A 120 19.58 28.33 -0.04
CA PRO A 120 19.31 29.74 -0.26
C PRO A 120 17.82 29.97 0.00
N ALA A 121 17.49 31.04 0.72
CA ALA A 121 16.12 31.39 1.00
C ALA A 121 15.30 31.39 -0.30
N PHE A 122 14.10 30.81 -0.26
CA PHE A 122 13.19 30.82 -1.40
C PHE A 122 13.04 32.25 -1.92
N ASN A 123 13.37 32.47 -3.19
CA ASN A 123 13.27 33.77 -3.84
C ASN A 123 12.22 33.69 -4.96
N PRO A 124 11.03 34.31 -4.78
CA PRO A 124 9.96 34.28 -5.78
C PRO A 124 10.32 35.01 -7.08
N ASP A 125 11.29 35.93 -7.07
CA ASP A 125 11.70 36.69 -8.27
C ASP A 125 12.50 35.85 -9.26
N LYS A 126 13.04 34.71 -8.82
CA LYS A 126 13.72 33.73 -9.68
C LYS A 126 12.76 32.75 -10.35
N LEU A 127 11.46 32.84 -10.07
CA LEU A 127 10.48 32.01 -10.75
C LEU A 127 10.34 32.44 -12.22
N PRO A 128 10.19 31.48 -13.14
CA PRO A 128 9.89 31.79 -14.53
C PRO A 128 8.61 32.64 -14.63
N LYS A 129 8.68 33.79 -15.31
CA LYS A 129 7.49 34.62 -15.53
C LYS A 129 6.56 33.91 -16.50
N LEU A 130 5.29 33.80 -16.12
CA LEU A 130 4.26 33.25 -16.99
C LEU A 130 4.19 34.06 -18.29
N PRO A 131 4.08 33.40 -19.47
CA PRO A 131 3.92 34.10 -20.73
C PRO A 131 2.62 34.93 -20.70
N LYS A 132 2.69 36.17 -21.19
CA LYS A 132 1.50 37.02 -21.31
C LYS A 132 0.52 36.36 -22.27
N ARG A 133 -0.65 35.93 -21.78
CA ARG A 133 -1.76 35.52 -22.65
C ARG A 133 -2.26 36.77 -23.37
N SER A 134 -2.08 36.82 -24.68
CA SER A 134 -2.77 37.78 -25.54
C SER A 134 -4.28 37.51 -25.46
N ARG A 135 -5.07 38.56 -25.21
CA ARG A 135 -6.53 38.51 -25.28
C ARG A 135 -6.99 38.52 -26.73
#